data_AF-A0A939YPX2-F1
#
_entry.id   AF-A0A939YPX2-F1
#
_cell.length_a   1.000
_cell.length_b   1.000
_cell.length_c   1.000
_cell.angle_alpha   90.00
_cell.angle_beta   90.00
_cell.angle_gamma   90.00
#
_symmetry.space_group_name_H-M   'P 1'
#
loop_
_entity.id
_entity.type
_entity.pdbx_description
1 polymer ?
#
loop_
_entity_poly.entity_id
_entity_poly.type
_entity_poly.pdbx_seq_one_letter_code
_entity_poly.pdbx_strand_id
1 'polypeptide(L)'
;MLKDYLKITEDPEEIRQIAKRLIQEITIDHKGVRKPFYTPLMLSKMDEEIKRYNPGASPEEITELRYRFVYDFWVFGCTVDEEYYFHLTDKSFEEKSGYMVRMNRGIYVNYLNKGAGPDSRDNLQDKFRTYQLLKPYYKRDVIELHSMEDYDVFADFVRKHEVFVVKPADYSYGIGVHKASLAEYGGDAGVALQSILGEGRQLQEKHPSRVARMVIEEVITQADSMSALHKESANAIRATAVRDKDGKVRLYHPWVKVGMGGAFIASAVLTGFDAEIDPETGVVITDGFQESGKTFKVHPDSGITIKGFQIPQWDELIVFVNEIMDAMPGYRYIGWDIVLTPDGWCVMEGNYSGEFIFQMINGRGYKKEFEDLIGWKYDKDFWWEDNVRFRHN
;
A
#
# COMPACT_ATOMS: atom_id res chain seq x y z
N MET A 1 13.92 24.16 -18.04
CA MET A 1 12.84 24.01 -19.04
C MET A 1 11.50 23.82 -18.33
N LEU A 2 11.37 22.96 -17.31
CA LEU A 2 10.13 22.80 -16.52
C LEU A 2 9.91 23.94 -15.50
N LYS A 3 10.95 24.30 -14.73
CA LYS A 3 10.91 25.40 -13.75
C LYS A 3 10.65 26.78 -14.37
N ASP A 4 10.87 26.93 -15.67
CA ASP A 4 10.71 28.21 -16.36
C ASP A 4 9.23 28.57 -16.58
N TYR A 5 8.32 27.58 -16.47
CA TYR A 5 6.89 27.80 -16.67
C TYR A 5 5.98 27.09 -15.65
N LEU A 6 6.47 26.09 -14.92
CA LEU A 6 5.70 25.48 -13.85
C LEU A 6 5.68 26.44 -12.65
N LYS A 7 4.52 27.04 -12.43
CA LYS A 7 4.23 27.91 -11.29
C LYS A 7 3.01 27.40 -10.54
N ILE A 8 2.99 27.65 -9.23
CA ILE A 8 1.83 27.41 -8.40
C ILE A 8 0.79 28.50 -8.70
N THR A 9 -0.39 28.12 -9.18
CA THR A 9 -1.47 29.04 -9.56
C THR A 9 -2.83 28.37 -9.38
N GLU A 10 -3.79 29.10 -8.81
CA GLU A 10 -5.17 28.64 -8.65
C GLU A 10 -6.06 29.07 -9.84
N ASP A 11 -5.53 29.81 -10.82
CA ASP A 11 -6.26 30.21 -12.02
C ASP A 11 -6.51 28.98 -12.93
N PRO A 12 -7.77 28.57 -13.16
CA PRO A 12 -8.09 27.40 -13.99
C PRO A 12 -7.56 27.49 -15.42
N GLU A 13 -7.51 28.68 -16.02
CA GLU A 13 -7.01 28.82 -17.38
C GLU A 13 -5.49 28.66 -17.41
N GLU A 14 -4.77 29.21 -16.43
CA GLU A 14 -3.33 29.00 -16.32
C GLU A 14 -2.98 27.53 -16.06
N ILE A 15 -3.71 26.87 -15.16
CA ILE A 15 -3.59 25.42 -14.90
C ILE A 15 -3.75 24.64 -16.22
N ARG A 16 -4.79 24.94 -16.99
CA ARG A 16 -5.06 24.30 -18.28
C ARG A 16 -3.91 24.49 -19.26
N GLN A 17 -3.36 25.70 -19.38
CA GLN A 17 -2.25 25.98 -20.29
C GLN A 17 -0.97 25.26 -19.87
N ILE A 18 -0.65 25.26 -18.57
CA ILE A 18 0.49 24.53 -18.02
C ILE A 18 0.33 23.02 -18.27
N ALA A 19 -0.84 22.45 -17.98
CA ALA A 19 -1.11 21.03 -18.18
C ALA A 19 -0.98 20.60 -19.65
N LYS A 20 -1.52 21.38 -20.59
CA LYS A 20 -1.36 21.11 -22.03
C LYS A 20 0.12 21.08 -22.42
N ARG A 21 0.90 22.03 -21.93
CA ARG A 21 2.34 22.09 -22.17
C ARG A 21 3.06 20.88 -21.57
N LEU A 22 2.72 20.49 -20.33
CA LEU A 22 3.28 19.32 -19.67
C LEU A 22 3.00 18.03 -20.48
N ILE A 23 1.79 17.86 -20.99
CA ILE A 23 1.42 16.71 -21.83
C ILE A 23 2.27 16.64 -23.10
N GLN A 24 2.56 17.80 -23.71
CA GLN A 24 3.25 17.88 -25.00
C GLN A 24 4.78 17.79 -24.88
N GLU A 25 5.36 18.44 -23.87
CA GLU A 25 6.80 18.70 -23.82
C GLU A 25 7.57 17.78 -22.88
N ILE A 26 6.92 17.20 -21.86
CA ILE A 26 7.65 16.41 -20.87
C ILE A 26 8.16 15.10 -21.47
N THR A 27 9.46 14.87 -21.24
CA THR A 27 10.11 13.61 -21.60
C THR A 27 10.78 12.98 -20.40
N ILE A 28 10.94 11.65 -20.44
CA ILE A 28 11.75 10.89 -19.49
C ILE A 28 12.98 10.33 -20.17
N ASP A 29 14.10 10.29 -19.43
CA ASP A 29 15.24 9.46 -19.79
C ASP A 29 14.99 8.04 -19.28
N HIS A 30 14.95 7.10 -20.20
CA HIS A 30 14.94 5.67 -19.89
C HIS A 30 16.14 5.00 -20.55
N LYS A 31 17.18 4.73 -19.74
CA LYS A 31 18.42 4.06 -20.17
C LYS A 31 19.12 4.80 -21.32
N GLY A 32 19.19 6.14 -21.23
CA GLY A 32 19.82 7.01 -22.22
C GLY A 32 18.92 7.36 -23.42
N VAL A 33 17.68 6.86 -23.44
CA VAL A 33 16.71 7.15 -24.50
C VAL A 33 15.65 8.10 -23.96
N ARG A 34 15.56 9.30 -24.53
CA ARG A 34 14.49 10.26 -24.24
C ARG A 34 13.20 9.84 -24.92
N LYS A 35 12.11 9.77 -24.16
CA LYS A 35 10.78 9.42 -24.66
C LYS A 35 9.72 10.34 -24.04
N PRO A 36 8.59 10.61 -24.72
CA PRO A 36 7.47 11.33 -24.12
C PRO A 36 7.05 10.67 -22.81
N PHE A 37 6.79 11.46 -21.77
CA PHE A 37 6.26 10.95 -20.52
C PHE A 37 4.79 10.57 -20.66
N TYR A 38 3.98 11.45 -21.24
CA TYR A 38 2.57 11.17 -21.52
C TYR A 38 2.44 10.44 -22.86
N THR A 39 1.83 9.27 -22.81
CA THR A 39 1.43 8.50 -24.00
C THR A 39 -0.08 8.54 -24.18
N PRO A 40 -0.61 8.32 -25.40
CA PRO A 40 -2.06 8.24 -25.61
C PRO A 40 -2.73 7.20 -24.70
N LEU A 41 -2.07 6.06 -24.47
CA LEU A 41 -2.56 5.02 -23.57
C LEU A 41 -2.64 5.49 -22.12
N MET A 42 -1.64 6.22 -21.63
CA MET A 42 -1.66 6.76 -20.26
C MET A 42 -2.79 7.77 -20.08
N LEU A 43 -2.98 8.67 -21.05
CA LEU A 43 -4.07 9.66 -21.00
C LEU A 43 -5.44 8.98 -21.07
N SER A 44 -5.61 7.97 -21.93
CA SER A 44 -6.86 7.17 -22.00
C SER A 44 -7.17 6.47 -20.67
N LYS A 45 -6.15 5.87 -20.03
CA LYS A 45 -6.33 5.22 -18.72
C LYS A 45 -6.69 6.22 -17.61
N MET A 46 -6.09 7.41 -17.66
CA MET A 46 -6.45 8.51 -16.75
C MET A 46 -7.91 8.92 -16.95
N ASP A 47 -8.37 9.09 -18.20
CA ASP A 47 -9.76 9.42 -18.50
C ASP A 47 -10.73 8.31 -18.04
N GLU A 48 -10.37 7.04 -18.20
CA GLU A 48 -11.13 5.89 -17.69
C GLU A 48 -11.24 5.90 -16.16
N GLU A 49 -10.15 6.23 -15.46
CA GLU A 49 -10.11 6.33 -14.00
C GLU A 49 -10.95 7.52 -13.50
N ILE A 50 -10.81 8.70 -14.12
CA ILE A 50 -11.65 9.86 -13.84
C ILE A 50 -13.13 9.51 -14.00
N LYS A 51 -13.49 8.82 -15.10
CA LYS A 51 -14.87 8.39 -15.36
C LYS A 51 -15.37 7.36 -14.35
N ARG A 52 -14.50 6.50 -13.83
CA ARG A 52 -14.86 5.54 -12.78
C ARG A 52 -15.32 6.26 -11.50
N TYR A 53 -14.64 7.33 -11.12
CA TYR A 53 -15.02 8.16 -9.97
C TYR A 53 -16.15 9.14 -10.28
N ASN A 54 -16.34 9.52 -11.55
CA ASN A 54 -17.38 10.44 -12.01
C ASN A 54 -18.19 9.83 -13.16
N PRO A 55 -19.04 8.80 -12.90
CA PRO A 55 -19.74 8.07 -13.95
C PRO A 55 -20.70 8.94 -14.79
N GLY A 56 -21.10 10.10 -14.27
CA GLY A 56 -21.97 11.08 -14.95
C GLY A 56 -21.25 12.22 -15.66
N ALA A 57 -19.91 12.30 -15.60
CA ALA A 57 -19.17 13.42 -16.17
C ALA A 57 -19.18 13.42 -17.70
N SER A 58 -19.32 14.60 -18.30
CA SER A 58 -19.22 14.83 -19.74
C SER A 58 -17.77 14.65 -20.24
N PRO A 59 -17.55 14.41 -21.55
CA PRO A 59 -16.20 14.37 -22.12
C PRO A 59 -15.37 15.64 -21.87
N GLU A 60 -16.03 16.80 -21.84
CA GLU A 60 -15.42 18.09 -21.53
C GLU A 60 -15.02 18.16 -20.06
N GLU A 61 -15.89 17.74 -19.13
CA GLU A 61 -15.59 17.70 -17.69
C GLU A 61 -14.42 16.75 -17.40
N ILE A 62 -14.40 15.57 -18.04
CA ILE A 62 -13.28 14.62 -17.95
C ILE A 62 -11.98 15.26 -18.45
N THR A 63 -12.05 15.99 -19.57
CA THR A 63 -10.89 16.67 -20.14
C THR A 63 -10.34 17.77 -19.21
N GLU A 64 -11.20 18.54 -18.56
CA GLU A 64 -10.80 19.56 -17.60
C GLU A 64 -10.19 18.95 -16.34
N LEU A 65 -10.80 17.89 -15.80
CA LEU A 65 -10.24 17.13 -14.67
C LEU A 65 -8.88 16.54 -15.01
N ARG A 66 -8.69 16.00 -16.23
CA ARG A 66 -7.39 15.51 -16.69
C ARG A 66 -6.34 16.62 -16.66
N TYR A 67 -6.64 17.82 -17.16
CA TYR A 67 -5.68 18.92 -17.11
C TYR A 67 -5.35 19.30 -15.67
N ARG A 68 -6.36 19.36 -14.80
CA ARG A 68 -6.16 19.62 -13.38
C ARG A 68 -5.26 18.57 -12.73
N PHE A 69 -5.50 17.29 -12.97
CA PHE A 69 -4.73 16.20 -12.36
C PHE A 69 -3.33 16.02 -12.93
N VAL A 70 -3.14 16.35 -14.22
CA VAL A 70 -1.79 16.50 -14.76
C VAL A 70 -1.06 17.60 -14.01
N TYR A 71 -1.66 18.79 -13.89
CA TYR A 71 -1.05 19.89 -13.15
C TYR A 71 -0.73 19.51 -11.70
N ASP A 72 -1.71 18.98 -10.97
CA ASP A 72 -1.56 18.60 -9.56
C ASP A 72 -0.53 17.49 -9.36
N PHE A 73 -0.41 16.54 -10.29
CA PHE A 73 0.68 15.56 -10.28
C PHE A 73 2.05 16.24 -10.35
N TRP A 74 2.25 17.24 -11.21
CA TRP A 74 3.55 17.91 -11.37
C TRP A 74 3.86 18.91 -10.24
N VAL A 75 2.84 19.51 -9.63
CA VAL A 75 2.99 20.45 -8.52
C VAL A 75 3.09 19.73 -7.17
N PHE A 76 2.14 18.85 -6.86
CA PHE A 76 2.01 18.22 -5.54
C PHE A 76 2.50 16.78 -5.52
N GLY A 77 2.40 16.05 -6.63
CA GLY A 77 2.84 14.65 -6.71
C GLY A 77 1.77 13.62 -6.33
N CYS A 78 0.49 14.00 -6.39
CA CYS A 78 -0.66 13.12 -6.20
C CYS A 78 -0.99 12.33 -7.48
N THR A 79 -1.48 11.12 -7.30
CA THR A 79 -2.09 10.32 -8.37
C THR A 79 -3.61 10.58 -8.46
N VAL A 80 -4.23 10.10 -9.54
CA VAL A 80 -5.65 10.33 -9.82
C VAL A 80 -6.54 9.74 -8.72
N ASP A 81 -6.26 8.53 -8.26
CA ASP A 81 -6.90 7.91 -7.11
C ASP A 81 -6.77 8.78 -5.85
N GLU A 82 -5.56 9.27 -5.54
CA GLU A 82 -5.29 10.16 -4.40
C GLU A 82 -6.08 11.47 -4.45
N GLU A 83 -6.38 12.01 -5.65
CA GLU A 83 -7.25 13.17 -5.78
C GLU A 83 -8.67 12.90 -5.24
N TYR A 84 -9.19 11.69 -5.46
CA TYR A 84 -10.54 11.33 -5.04
C TYR A 84 -10.60 10.89 -3.59
N TYR A 85 -9.80 9.91 -3.16
CA TYR A 85 -9.96 9.34 -1.82
C TYR A 85 -9.45 10.28 -0.71
N PHE A 86 -8.57 11.25 -1.02
CA PHE A 86 -8.26 12.34 -0.08
C PHE A 86 -9.15 13.58 -0.28
N HIS A 87 -10.08 13.56 -1.23
CA HIS A 87 -10.93 14.69 -1.60
C HIS A 87 -10.11 15.96 -1.88
N LEU A 88 -9.00 15.83 -2.61
CA LEU A 88 -8.09 16.95 -2.87
C LEU A 88 -8.72 17.99 -3.80
N THR A 89 -9.63 17.59 -4.70
CA THR A 89 -10.34 18.54 -5.57
C THR A 89 -11.07 19.64 -4.82
N ASP A 90 -11.47 19.36 -3.58
CA ASP A 90 -12.26 20.26 -2.73
C ASP A 90 -11.37 21.13 -1.83
N LYS A 91 -10.05 20.97 -1.92
CA LYS A 91 -9.06 21.60 -1.03
C LYS A 91 -8.28 22.71 -1.72
N SER A 92 -7.94 23.72 -0.94
CA SER A 92 -6.99 24.76 -1.34
C SER A 92 -5.59 24.18 -1.61
N PHE A 93 -4.75 24.93 -2.31
CA PHE A 93 -3.38 24.50 -2.58
C PHE A 93 -2.53 24.39 -1.31
N GLU A 94 -2.77 25.26 -0.34
CA GLU A 94 -2.14 25.20 0.98
C GLU A 94 -2.49 23.87 1.67
N GLU A 95 -3.77 23.50 1.69
CA GLU A 95 -4.21 22.21 2.24
C GLU A 95 -3.60 21.02 1.48
N LYS A 96 -3.63 21.02 0.14
CA LYS A 96 -3.01 19.96 -0.69
C LYS A 96 -1.53 19.78 -0.35
N SER A 97 -0.79 20.87 -0.18
CA SER A 97 0.65 20.84 0.13
C SER A 97 0.99 20.15 1.46
N GLY A 98 0.02 20.09 2.38
CA GLY A 98 0.13 19.39 3.66
C GLY A 98 0.00 17.87 3.56
N TYR A 99 -0.46 17.31 2.43
CA TYR A 99 -0.64 15.86 2.27
C TYR A 99 0.66 15.15 1.86
N MET A 100 0.88 13.96 2.44
CA MET A 100 1.93 13.02 2.05
C MET A 100 1.45 12.10 0.92
N VAL A 101 1.34 12.68 -0.27
CA VAL A 101 0.89 12.01 -1.51
C VAL A 101 2.01 11.16 -2.14
N ARG A 102 1.67 10.26 -3.08
CA ARG A 102 2.51 9.17 -3.57
C ARG A 102 3.93 9.58 -3.94
N MET A 103 4.10 10.61 -4.76
CA MET A 103 5.45 10.99 -5.22
C MET A 103 6.29 11.59 -4.10
N ASN A 104 5.70 12.47 -3.28
CA ASN A 104 6.35 13.00 -2.08
C ASN A 104 6.70 11.88 -1.11
N ARG A 105 5.72 11.05 -0.73
CA ARG A 105 5.91 9.89 0.16
C ARG A 105 7.09 9.02 -0.28
N GLY A 106 7.21 8.75 -1.59
CA GLY A 106 8.34 8.02 -2.16
C GLY A 106 9.70 8.66 -1.85
N ILE A 107 9.82 9.98 -1.89
CA ILE A 107 11.05 10.71 -1.55
C ILE A 107 11.41 10.52 -0.07
N TYR A 108 10.46 10.74 0.83
CA TYR A 108 10.69 10.60 2.27
C TYR A 108 11.06 9.15 2.63
N VAL A 109 10.32 8.18 2.11
CA VAL A 109 10.59 6.76 2.34
C VAL A 109 11.97 6.36 1.81
N ASN A 110 12.34 6.78 0.60
CA ASN A 110 13.67 6.51 0.05
C ASN A 110 14.77 7.13 0.92
N TYR A 111 14.57 8.36 1.41
CA TYR A 111 15.51 9.02 2.32
C TYR A 111 15.65 8.25 3.64
N LEU A 112 14.53 7.82 4.22
CA LEU A 112 14.48 7.09 5.49
C LEU A 112 15.14 5.71 5.36
N ASN A 113 14.92 5.02 4.25
CA ASN A 113 15.42 3.65 4.02
C ASN A 113 16.72 3.60 3.23
N LYS A 114 17.41 4.72 2.98
CA LYS A 114 18.69 4.73 2.25
C LYS A 114 19.78 3.86 2.89
N GLY A 115 19.69 3.64 4.21
CA GLY A 115 20.61 2.79 4.97
C GLY A 115 20.39 1.29 4.74
N ALA A 116 19.26 0.87 4.18
CA ALA A 116 18.93 -0.53 3.91
C ALA A 116 19.55 -1.08 2.62
N GLY A 117 20.31 -0.27 1.89
CA GLY A 117 21.01 -0.69 0.68
C GLY A 117 20.14 -0.67 -0.59
N PRO A 118 20.72 -1.08 -1.73
CA PRO A 118 20.11 -0.92 -3.06
C PRO A 118 18.85 -1.78 -3.24
N ASP A 119 18.79 -2.96 -2.62
CA ASP A 119 17.65 -3.89 -2.72
C ASP A 119 16.56 -3.61 -1.68
N SER A 120 16.65 -2.47 -0.97
CA SER A 120 15.78 -2.16 0.17
C SER A 120 14.28 -2.24 -0.16
N ARG A 121 13.90 -1.79 -1.36
CA ARG A 121 12.53 -1.89 -1.85
C ARG A 121 12.14 -3.33 -2.16
N ASP A 122 12.98 -4.04 -2.90
CA ASP A 122 12.68 -5.40 -3.36
C ASP A 122 12.58 -6.37 -2.18
N ASN A 123 13.39 -6.19 -1.14
CA ASN A 123 13.34 -6.97 0.09
C ASN A 123 11.99 -6.92 0.81
N LEU A 124 11.20 -5.84 0.63
CA LEU A 124 9.85 -5.69 1.21
C LEU A 124 8.74 -5.94 0.17
N GLN A 125 8.98 -5.66 -1.10
CA GLN A 125 7.98 -5.88 -2.16
C GLN A 125 7.88 -7.35 -2.60
N ASP A 126 8.96 -8.11 -2.44
CA ASP A 126 8.97 -9.55 -2.61
C ASP A 126 8.60 -10.21 -1.27
N LYS A 127 7.44 -10.88 -1.26
CA LYS A 127 6.90 -11.52 -0.05
C LYS A 127 7.80 -12.59 0.51
N PHE A 128 8.47 -13.37 -0.35
CA PHE A 128 9.34 -14.44 0.12
C PHE A 128 10.67 -13.90 0.63
N ARG A 129 11.24 -12.86 0.01
CA ARG A 129 12.41 -12.16 0.57
C ARG A 129 12.11 -11.55 1.93
N THR A 130 10.94 -10.92 2.09
CA THR A 130 10.49 -10.38 3.38
C THR A 130 10.42 -11.49 4.43
N TYR A 131 9.78 -12.61 4.08
CA TYR A 131 9.72 -13.79 4.95
C TYR A 131 11.11 -14.32 5.31
N GLN A 132 12.05 -14.41 4.37
CA GLN A 132 13.40 -14.89 4.65
C GLN A 132 14.13 -14.00 5.67
N LEU A 133 13.95 -12.68 5.59
CA LEU A 133 14.54 -11.73 6.53
C LEU A 133 13.91 -11.79 7.92
N LEU A 134 12.63 -12.17 8.01
CA LEU A 134 11.82 -12.09 9.23
C LEU A 134 11.16 -13.41 9.63
N LYS A 135 11.70 -14.54 9.20
CA LYS A 135 11.09 -15.87 9.37
C LYS A 135 10.62 -16.17 10.79
N PRO A 136 11.38 -15.87 11.87
CA PRO A 136 10.92 -16.08 13.25
C PRO A 136 9.65 -15.30 13.61
N TYR A 137 9.40 -14.17 12.95
CA TYR A 137 8.28 -13.27 13.22
C TYR A 137 7.02 -13.59 12.40
N TYR A 138 7.10 -14.50 11.42
CA TYR A 138 5.93 -14.95 10.64
C TYR A 138 5.10 -16.01 11.38
N LYS A 139 5.73 -16.79 12.27
CA LYS A 139 5.11 -17.83 13.11
C LYS A 139 4.21 -18.81 12.35
N ARG A 140 4.55 -19.09 11.09
CA ARG A 140 3.80 -19.99 10.21
C ARG A 140 4.72 -20.53 9.11
N ASP A 141 4.35 -21.65 8.51
CA ASP A 141 5.08 -22.18 7.37
C ASP A 141 4.86 -21.32 6.12
N VAL A 142 5.95 -21.00 5.42
CA VAL A 142 5.95 -20.30 4.13
C VAL A 142 6.99 -20.92 3.21
N ILE A 143 6.57 -21.18 1.97
CA ILE A 143 7.42 -21.70 0.88
C ILE A 143 7.25 -20.82 -0.38
N GLU A 144 8.22 -20.93 -1.29
CA GLU A 144 8.15 -20.33 -2.62
C GLU A 144 8.18 -21.42 -3.69
N LEU A 145 7.44 -21.21 -4.77
CA LEU A 145 7.33 -22.10 -5.92
C LEU A 145 7.80 -21.37 -7.18
N HIS A 146 8.73 -22.00 -7.88
CA HIS A 146 9.32 -21.54 -9.12
C HIS A 146 8.96 -22.45 -10.29
N SER A 147 8.88 -23.76 -10.06
CA SER A 147 8.69 -24.75 -11.11
C SER A 147 8.14 -26.08 -10.58
N MET A 148 7.95 -27.06 -11.47
CA MET A 148 7.57 -28.42 -11.08
C MET A 148 8.65 -29.15 -10.26
N GLU A 149 9.90 -28.66 -10.26
CA GLU A 149 10.98 -29.20 -9.42
C GLU A 149 10.72 -28.97 -7.92
N ASP A 150 9.84 -28.03 -7.57
CA ASP A 150 9.45 -27.73 -6.17
C ASP A 150 8.37 -28.70 -5.64
N TYR A 151 8.07 -29.79 -6.36
CA TYR A 151 7.03 -30.76 -6.00
C TYR A 151 7.17 -31.30 -4.58
N ASP A 152 8.36 -31.77 -4.19
CA ASP A 152 8.54 -32.40 -2.89
C ASP A 152 8.29 -31.42 -1.74
N VAL A 153 8.79 -30.18 -1.87
CA VAL A 153 8.59 -29.11 -0.88
C VAL A 153 7.11 -28.74 -0.80
N PHE A 154 6.43 -28.62 -1.94
CA PHE A 154 5.00 -28.32 -1.97
C PHE A 154 4.16 -29.46 -1.39
N ALA A 155 4.46 -30.71 -1.76
CA ALA A 155 3.76 -31.91 -1.28
C ALA A 155 3.90 -32.07 0.24
N ASP A 156 5.09 -31.80 0.79
CA ASP A 156 5.32 -31.80 2.24
C ASP A 156 4.56 -30.69 2.96
N PHE A 157 4.45 -29.51 2.34
CA PHE A 157 3.70 -28.38 2.86
C PHE A 157 2.20 -28.70 2.91
N VAL A 158 1.57 -29.10 1.80
CA VAL A 158 0.11 -29.33 1.74
C VAL A 158 -0.34 -30.55 2.53
N ARG A 159 0.57 -31.47 2.85
CA ARG A 159 0.29 -32.59 3.78
C ARG A 159 0.06 -32.10 5.21
N LYS A 160 0.73 -31.02 5.62
CA LYS A 160 0.55 -30.38 6.92
C LYS A 160 -0.60 -29.38 6.90
N HIS A 161 -0.72 -28.65 5.79
CA HIS A 161 -1.62 -27.51 5.62
C HIS A 161 -2.55 -27.77 4.43
N GLU A 162 -3.63 -28.52 4.66
CA GLU A 162 -4.60 -28.88 3.59
C GLU A 162 -5.18 -27.64 2.91
N VAL A 163 -5.38 -26.58 3.69
CA VAL A 163 -5.88 -25.28 3.26
C VAL A 163 -4.79 -24.24 3.46
N PHE A 164 -4.50 -23.47 2.42
CA PHE A 164 -3.36 -22.56 2.36
C PHE A 164 -3.68 -21.28 1.59
N VAL A 165 -2.79 -20.29 1.70
CA VAL A 165 -2.88 -19.02 0.97
C VAL A 165 -1.89 -19.01 -0.17
N VAL A 166 -2.36 -18.70 -1.37
CA VAL A 166 -1.55 -18.52 -2.57
C VAL A 166 -1.36 -17.03 -2.81
N LYS A 167 -0.12 -16.58 -3.00
CA LYS A 167 0.22 -15.17 -3.26
C LYS A 167 1.27 -15.05 -4.36
N PRO A 168 1.12 -14.17 -5.37
CA PRO A 168 2.24 -13.83 -6.24
C PRO A 168 3.33 -13.11 -5.45
N ALA A 169 4.60 -13.43 -5.73
CA ALA A 169 5.74 -12.97 -4.94
C ALA A 169 5.86 -11.44 -4.88
N ASP A 170 5.72 -10.74 -6.02
CA ASP A 170 6.02 -9.30 -6.16
C ASP A 170 4.84 -8.43 -6.63
N TYR A 171 3.61 -8.82 -6.28
CA TYR A 171 2.37 -8.06 -6.52
C TYR A 171 1.85 -7.36 -5.25
N SER A 172 0.97 -6.37 -5.44
CA SER A 172 0.33 -5.59 -4.36
C SER A 172 -1.18 -5.54 -4.55
N TYR A 173 -1.91 -4.88 -3.65
CA TYR A 173 -3.37 -4.67 -3.71
C TYR A 173 -4.19 -5.97 -3.70
N GLY A 174 -3.64 -7.05 -3.12
CA GLY A 174 -4.31 -8.35 -3.09
C GLY A 174 -4.42 -9.06 -4.44
N ILE A 175 -3.78 -8.54 -5.50
CA ILE A 175 -3.84 -9.15 -6.84
C ILE A 175 -3.26 -10.57 -6.78
N GLY A 176 -4.07 -11.55 -7.20
CA GLY A 176 -3.72 -12.97 -7.22
C GLY A 176 -3.72 -13.64 -5.85
N VAL A 177 -4.00 -12.91 -4.76
CA VAL A 177 -4.06 -13.49 -3.42
C VAL A 177 -5.40 -14.21 -3.24
N HIS A 178 -5.34 -15.49 -2.92
CA HIS A 178 -6.54 -16.28 -2.63
C HIS A 178 -6.23 -17.44 -1.69
N LYS A 179 -7.28 -17.98 -1.08
CA LYS A 179 -7.24 -19.21 -0.29
C LYS A 179 -7.53 -20.39 -1.21
N ALA A 180 -6.82 -21.49 -1.04
CA ALA A 180 -7.01 -22.71 -1.81
C ALA A 180 -6.95 -23.92 -0.87
N SER A 181 -7.54 -25.03 -1.30
CA SER A 181 -7.45 -26.32 -0.61
C SER A 181 -6.97 -27.40 -1.56
N LEU A 182 -6.17 -28.35 -1.07
CA LEU A 182 -5.76 -29.50 -1.86
C LEU A 182 -6.95 -30.30 -2.41
N ALA A 183 -8.09 -30.30 -1.70
CA ALA A 183 -9.33 -30.94 -2.14
C ALA A 183 -9.89 -30.32 -3.43
N GLU A 184 -9.70 -29.02 -3.66
CA GLU A 184 -10.11 -28.32 -4.89
C GLU A 184 -9.35 -28.83 -6.13
N TYR A 185 -8.18 -29.43 -5.91
CA TYR A 185 -7.34 -30.06 -6.93
C TYR A 185 -7.42 -31.59 -6.89
N GLY A 186 -8.53 -32.13 -6.37
CA GLY A 186 -8.78 -33.57 -6.32
C GLY A 186 -7.87 -34.34 -5.35
N GLY A 187 -7.22 -33.66 -4.41
CA GLY A 187 -6.26 -34.27 -3.49
C GLY A 187 -4.85 -34.47 -4.06
N ASP A 188 -4.57 -33.99 -5.28
CA ASP A 188 -3.30 -34.21 -5.97
C ASP A 188 -2.40 -32.96 -5.93
N ALA A 189 -1.28 -33.07 -5.22
CA ALA A 189 -0.31 -31.99 -5.06
C ALA A 189 0.36 -31.58 -6.39
N GLY A 190 0.51 -32.51 -7.33
CA GLY A 190 1.11 -32.23 -8.64
C GLY A 190 0.17 -31.40 -9.51
N VAL A 191 -1.13 -31.72 -9.50
CA VAL A 191 -2.17 -30.94 -10.19
C VAL A 191 -2.27 -29.54 -9.59
N ALA A 192 -2.30 -29.44 -8.26
CA ALA A 192 -2.31 -28.15 -7.56
C ALA A 192 -1.08 -27.29 -7.91
N LEU A 193 0.13 -27.86 -7.84
CA LEU A 193 1.37 -27.16 -8.19
C LEU A 193 1.36 -26.65 -9.63
N GLN A 194 0.95 -27.51 -10.58
CA GLN A 194 0.87 -27.13 -12.00
C GLN A 194 -0.10 -25.96 -12.22
N SER A 195 -1.26 -25.98 -11.56
CA SER A 195 -2.27 -24.92 -11.63
C SER A 195 -1.70 -23.60 -11.10
N ILE A 196 -1.16 -23.61 -9.88
CA ILE A 196 -0.63 -22.41 -9.21
C ILE A 196 0.50 -21.77 -10.01
N LEU A 197 1.44 -22.57 -10.54
CA LEU A 197 2.50 -22.05 -11.41
C LEU A 197 1.94 -21.47 -12.72
N GLY A 198 0.84 -22.04 -13.23
CA GLY A 198 0.11 -21.51 -14.38
C GLY A 198 -0.47 -20.13 -14.13
N GLU A 199 -1.04 -19.90 -12.95
CA GLU A 199 -1.56 -18.59 -12.54
C GLU A 199 -0.44 -17.54 -12.48
N GLY A 200 0.70 -17.90 -11.89
CA GLY A 200 1.88 -17.03 -11.85
C GLY A 200 2.36 -16.61 -13.25
N ARG A 201 2.39 -17.54 -14.21
CA ARG A 201 2.73 -17.23 -15.61
C ARG A 201 1.71 -16.29 -16.26
N GLN A 202 0.41 -16.54 -16.08
CA GLN A 202 -0.65 -15.68 -16.64
C GLN A 202 -0.60 -14.25 -16.08
N LEU A 203 -0.27 -14.10 -14.80
CA LEU A 203 -0.07 -12.78 -14.18
C LEU A 203 1.15 -12.07 -14.78
N GLN A 204 2.28 -12.78 -14.94
CA GLN A 204 3.49 -12.24 -15.55
C GLN A 204 3.28 -11.85 -17.02
N GLU A 205 2.52 -12.62 -17.81
CA GLU A 205 2.20 -12.27 -19.20
C GLU A 205 1.47 -10.92 -19.28
N LYS A 206 0.57 -10.64 -18.34
CA LYS A 206 -0.13 -9.35 -18.24
C LYS A 206 0.76 -8.23 -17.69
N HIS A 207 1.80 -8.57 -16.92
CA HIS A 207 2.73 -7.62 -16.31
C HIS A 207 4.20 -8.08 -16.48
N PRO A 208 4.79 -7.93 -17.68
CA PRO A 208 6.10 -8.52 -18.00
C PRO A 208 7.29 -8.04 -17.15
N SER A 209 7.11 -6.97 -16.37
CA SER A 209 8.11 -6.48 -15.42
C SER A 209 8.07 -7.19 -14.06
N ARG A 210 7.15 -8.13 -13.85
CA ARG A 210 6.95 -8.89 -12.61
C ARG A 210 7.46 -10.32 -12.75
N VAL A 211 7.62 -11.04 -11.64
CA VAL A 211 8.00 -12.46 -11.66
C VAL A 211 6.77 -13.37 -11.67
N ALA A 212 6.93 -14.59 -12.19
CA ALA A 212 5.90 -15.63 -12.14
C ALA A 212 5.93 -16.50 -10.86
N ARG A 213 6.82 -16.18 -9.90
CA ARG A 213 7.00 -16.94 -8.66
C ARG A 213 5.79 -16.80 -7.75
N MET A 214 5.42 -17.90 -7.10
CA MET A 214 4.27 -17.98 -6.20
C MET A 214 4.74 -18.32 -4.79
N VAL A 215 4.18 -17.65 -3.80
CA VAL A 215 4.43 -17.86 -2.37
C VAL A 215 3.21 -18.56 -1.79
N ILE A 216 3.46 -19.66 -1.09
CA ILE A 216 2.43 -20.41 -0.38
C ILE A 216 2.64 -20.22 1.11
N GLU A 217 1.59 -19.81 1.81
CA GLU A 217 1.61 -19.59 3.25
C GLU A 217 0.55 -20.44 3.95
N GLU A 218 0.89 -20.93 5.13
CA GLU A 218 -0.09 -21.47 6.07
C GLU A 218 -1.12 -20.39 6.39
N VAL A 219 -2.39 -20.78 6.54
CA VAL A 219 -3.46 -19.83 6.87
C VAL A 219 -3.23 -19.28 8.27
N ILE A 220 -3.13 -17.95 8.38
CA ILE A 220 -3.06 -17.29 9.67
C ILE A 220 -4.36 -17.55 10.44
N THR A 221 -4.23 -18.18 11.61
CA THR A 221 -5.33 -18.31 12.56
C THR A 221 -5.28 -17.14 13.53
N GLN A 222 -6.27 -16.26 13.44
CA GLN A 222 -6.36 -15.08 14.29
C GLN A 222 -6.86 -15.41 15.70
N ALA A 223 -6.37 -14.70 16.72
CA ALA A 223 -6.85 -14.82 18.08
C ALA A 223 -8.33 -14.45 18.22
N ASP A 224 -9.06 -15.16 19.10
CA ASP A 224 -10.50 -14.95 19.34
C ASP A 224 -10.86 -13.50 19.67
N SER A 225 -9.97 -12.79 20.38
CA SER A 225 -10.13 -11.38 20.75
C SER A 225 -10.21 -10.44 19.55
N MET A 226 -9.47 -10.73 18.47
CA MET A 226 -9.55 -9.99 17.21
C MET A 226 -10.64 -10.55 16.30
N SER A 227 -10.91 -11.86 16.34
CA SER A 227 -11.99 -12.51 15.58
C SER A 227 -13.38 -12.07 16.00
N ALA A 228 -13.51 -11.46 17.18
CA ALA A 228 -14.73 -10.79 17.62
C ALA A 228 -15.19 -9.69 16.64
N LEU A 229 -14.26 -8.99 15.97
CA LEU A 229 -14.58 -7.96 14.98
C LEU A 229 -15.15 -8.60 13.69
N HIS A 230 -14.40 -9.53 13.11
CA HIS A 230 -14.78 -10.31 11.94
C HIS A 230 -13.94 -11.60 11.91
N LYS A 231 -14.59 -12.77 11.91
CA LYS A 231 -13.90 -14.06 12.09
C LYS A 231 -13.38 -14.65 10.78
N GLU A 232 -13.92 -14.22 9.64
CA GLU A 232 -13.59 -14.76 8.32
C GLU A 232 -12.34 -14.13 7.69
N SER A 233 -11.85 -13.01 8.22
CA SER A 233 -10.64 -12.33 7.77
C SER A 233 -9.58 -12.24 8.86
N ALA A 234 -8.31 -12.15 8.43
CA ALA A 234 -7.25 -11.64 9.27
C ALA A 234 -7.41 -10.12 9.44
N ASN A 235 -7.95 -9.71 10.59
CA ASN A 235 -8.04 -8.31 10.99
C ASN A 235 -6.64 -7.84 11.38
N ALA A 236 -6.02 -7.07 10.50
CA ALA A 236 -4.63 -6.67 10.63
C ALA A 236 -4.52 -5.27 11.24
N ILE A 237 -3.46 -5.05 11.98
CA ILE A 237 -3.01 -3.70 12.33
C ILE A 237 -2.01 -3.27 11.26
N ARG A 238 -2.30 -2.16 10.59
CA ARG A 238 -1.29 -1.42 9.84
C ARG A 238 -0.49 -0.57 10.83
N ALA A 239 0.66 -1.11 11.23
CA ALA A 239 1.63 -0.43 12.06
C ALA A 239 2.64 0.33 11.19
N THR A 240 2.38 1.61 10.96
CA THR A 240 3.32 2.52 10.28
C THR A 240 4.51 2.81 11.21
N ALA A 241 5.55 1.99 11.13
CA ALA A 241 6.71 2.10 11.99
C ALA A 241 7.73 3.09 11.41
N VAL A 242 8.11 4.09 12.22
CA VAL A 242 9.03 5.16 11.84
C VAL A 242 10.09 5.31 12.91
N ARG A 243 11.38 5.32 12.54
CA ARG A 243 12.45 5.77 13.44
C ARG A 243 12.51 7.29 13.41
N ASP A 244 12.16 7.89 14.55
CA ASP A 244 12.21 9.34 14.73
C ASP A 244 13.65 9.90 14.60
N LYS A 245 13.80 11.21 14.72
CA LYS A 245 15.12 11.88 14.64
C LYS A 245 16.13 11.39 15.69
N ASP A 246 15.66 10.85 16.80
CA ASP A 246 16.47 10.30 17.88
C ASP A 246 16.70 8.79 17.74
N GLY A 247 16.17 8.18 16.67
CA GLY A 247 16.33 6.77 16.33
C GLY A 247 15.32 5.83 17.00
N LYS A 248 14.39 6.36 17.81
CA LYS A 248 13.38 5.56 18.50
C LYS A 248 12.25 5.19 17.53
N VAL A 249 11.79 3.94 17.60
CA VAL A 249 10.66 3.47 16.80
C VAL A 249 9.36 4.06 17.36
N ARG A 250 8.56 4.63 16.45
CA ARG A 250 7.24 5.23 16.71
C ARG A 250 6.22 4.61 15.77
N LEU A 251 5.02 4.35 16.27
CA LEU A 251 3.86 4.05 15.45
C LEU A 251 3.23 5.37 15.00
N TYR A 252 3.36 5.70 13.72
CA TYR A 252 2.84 6.94 13.16
C TYR A 252 1.43 6.74 12.61
N HIS A 253 0.43 7.08 13.41
CA HIS A 253 -0.99 6.91 13.06
C HIS A 253 -1.31 5.48 12.60
N PRO A 254 -1.18 4.46 13.48
CA PRO A 254 -1.56 3.09 13.14
C PRO A 254 -3.07 2.99 12.93
N TRP A 255 -3.53 2.00 12.16
CA TRP A 255 -4.95 1.72 11.99
C TRP A 255 -5.23 0.22 11.94
N VAL A 256 -6.45 -0.16 12.32
CA VAL A 256 -6.95 -1.52 12.13
C VAL A 256 -7.61 -1.62 10.76
N LYS A 257 -7.40 -2.75 10.09
CA LYS A 257 -8.04 -3.16 8.84
C LYS A 257 -8.95 -4.34 9.16
N VAL A 258 -10.27 -4.17 9.02
CA VAL A 258 -11.26 -5.17 9.42
C VAL A 258 -12.07 -5.60 8.21
N GLY A 259 -12.26 -6.90 8.01
CA GLY A 259 -13.07 -7.44 6.92
C GLY A 259 -14.57 -7.28 7.17
N MET A 260 -15.38 -7.45 6.12
CA MET A 260 -16.83 -7.47 6.20
C MET A 260 -17.42 -8.48 5.20
N GLY A 261 -18.65 -8.92 5.44
CA GLY A 261 -19.43 -9.71 4.50
C GLY A 261 -18.84 -11.10 4.21
N GLY A 262 -18.12 -11.68 5.19
CA GLY A 262 -17.48 -12.99 5.05
C GLY A 262 -16.25 -13.01 4.13
N ALA A 263 -15.72 -11.85 3.77
CA ALA A 263 -14.56 -11.76 2.89
C ALA A 263 -13.28 -12.28 3.57
N PHE A 264 -12.48 -13.06 2.83
CA PHE A 264 -11.18 -13.54 3.32
C PHE A 264 -10.14 -12.41 3.43
N ILE A 265 -10.16 -11.45 2.51
CA ILE A 265 -9.24 -10.31 2.46
C ILE A 265 -9.96 -9.06 2.95
N ALA A 266 -9.46 -8.46 4.03
CA ALA A 266 -9.91 -7.16 4.50
C ALA A 266 -9.28 -6.02 3.66
N SER A 267 -10.11 -5.34 2.87
CA SER A 267 -9.70 -4.20 2.04
C SER A 267 -10.71 -3.06 2.14
N ALA A 268 -10.25 -1.86 2.48
CA ALA A 268 -11.06 -0.65 2.59
C ALA A 268 -11.69 -0.20 1.26
N VAL A 269 -11.31 -0.80 0.13
CA VAL A 269 -11.95 -0.55 -1.17
C VAL A 269 -13.40 -1.04 -1.16
N LEU A 270 -13.66 -2.28 -0.68
CA LEU A 270 -15.00 -2.89 -0.72
C LEU A 270 -15.27 -3.92 0.39
N THR A 271 -14.28 -4.73 0.74
CA THR A 271 -14.46 -5.94 1.56
C THR A 271 -14.12 -5.75 3.04
N GLY A 272 -13.96 -4.50 3.47
CA GLY A 272 -13.57 -4.13 4.82
C GLY A 272 -13.59 -2.62 5.02
N PHE A 273 -13.09 -2.19 6.17
CA PHE A 273 -12.87 -0.78 6.50
C PHE A 273 -11.57 -0.60 7.29
N ASP A 274 -11.08 0.63 7.31
CA ASP A 274 -9.94 1.06 8.11
C ASP A 274 -10.41 1.99 9.24
N ALA A 275 -9.87 1.83 10.44
CA ALA A 275 -10.14 2.71 11.58
C ALA A 275 -8.86 3.05 12.34
N GLU A 276 -8.61 4.33 12.59
CA GLU A 276 -7.39 4.79 13.22
C GLU A 276 -7.33 4.41 14.70
N ILE A 277 -6.13 4.07 15.15
CA ILE A 277 -5.82 3.67 16.51
C ILE A 277 -4.95 4.76 17.13
N ASP A 278 -5.27 5.14 18.37
CA ASP A 278 -4.40 5.97 19.18
C ASP A 278 -3.09 5.21 19.47
N PRO A 279 -1.92 5.73 19.03
CA PRO A 279 -0.67 4.98 19.11
C PRO A 279 -0.19 4.75 20.55
N GLU A 280 -0.63 5.55 21.51
CA GLU A 280 -0.20 5.48 22.91
C GLU A 280 -1.06 4.50 23.73
N THR A 281 -2.34 4.34 23.37
CA THR A 281 -3.30 3.54 24.15
C THR A 281 -3.78 2.28 23.47
N GLY A 282 -3.69 2.19 22.14
CA GLY A 282 -4.22 1.08 21.36
C GLY A 282 -5.74 1.09 21.22
N VAL A 283 -6.40 2.19 21.60
CA VAL A 283 -7.85 2.36 21.42
C VAL A 283 -8.13 2.85 20.01
N VAL A 284 -9.11 2.24 19.33
CA VAL A 284 -9.62 2.74 18.05
C VAL A 284 -10.35 4.08 18.28
N ILE A 285 -9.90 5.16 17.64
CA ILE A 285 -10.36 6.54 17.90
C ILE A 285 -11.28 7.10 16.82
N THR A 286 -11.50 6.36 15.74
CA THR A 286 -12.38 6.78 14.64
C THR A 286 -13.46 5.73 14.38
N ASP A 287 -14.46 6.13 13.60
CA ASP A 287 -15.36 5.17 12.94
C ASP A 287 -14.55 4.35 11.90
N GLY A 288 -15.15 3.30 11.33
CA GLY A 288 -14.59 2.58 10.19
C GLY A 288 -14.81 3.35 8.89
N PHE A 289 -13.81 3.43 8.02
CA PHE A 289 -13.85 4.15 6.75
C PHE A 289 -13.52 3.23 5.57
N GLN A 290 -14.26 3.40 4.48
CA GLN A 290 -13.91 2.87 3.17
C GLN A 290 -13.38 3.98 2.27
N GLU A 291 -12.57 3.61 1.28
CA GLU A 291 -12.05 4.55 0.26
C GLU A 291 -13.17 5.19 -0.58
N SER A 292 -14.35 4.56 -0.61
CA SER A 292 -15.56 5.13 -1.22
C SER A 292 -16.19 6.28 -0.43
N GLY A 293 -15.66 6.61 0.76
CA GLY A 293 -16.20 7.61 1.68
C GLY A 293 -17.29 7.08 2.62
N LYS A 294 -17.66 5.80 2.53
CA LYS A 294 -18.61 5.18 3.47
C LYS A 294 -18.00 5.07 4.86
N THR A 295 -18.81 5.34 5.88
CA THR A 295 -18.41 5.28 7.29
C THR A 295 -19.27 4.31 8.10
N PHE A 296 -18.67 3.70 9.11
CA PHE A 296 -19.27 2.66 9.94
C PHE A 296 -19.01 2.97 11.42
N LYS A 297 -20.04 3.32 12.17
CA LYS A 297 -19.95 3.45 13.65
C LYS A 297 -19.90 2.10 14.35
N VAL A 298 -20.62 1.15 13.77
CA VAL A 298 -20.79 -0.21 14.25
C VAL A 298 -20.43 -1.15 13.11
N HIS A 299 -19.69 -2.21 13.42
CA HIS A 299 -19.35 -3.24 12.45
C HIS A 299 -20.63 -3.93 11.96
N PRO A 300 -20.90 -4.01 10.65
CA PRO A 300 -22.17 -4.52 10.15
C PRO A 300 -22.43 -5.99 10.50
N ASP A 301 -21.39 -6.82 10.56
CA ASP A 301 -21.53 -8.25 10.87
C ASP A 301 -21.52 -8.57 12.37
N SER A 302 -20.53 -8.08 13.14
CA SER A 302 -20.41 -8.40 14.58
C SER A 302 -21.24 -7.52 15.51
N GLY A 303 -21.73 -6.37 15.05
CA GLY A 303 -22.47 -5.41 15.89
C GLY A 303 -21.59 -4.68 16.91
N ILE A 304 -20.26 -4.83 16.84
CA ILE A 304 -19.31 -4.15 17.73
C ILE A 304 -19.23 -2.67 17.37
N THR A 305 -19.26 -1.79 18.37
CA THR A 305 -18.96 -0.37 18.19
C THR A 305 -17.46 -0.22 17.89
N ILE A 306 -17.13 0.38 16.75
CA ILE A 306 -15.75 0.44 16.24
C ILE A 306 -14.93 1.43 17.06
N LYS A 307 -15.39 2.67 17.15
CA LYS A 307 -14.75 3.70 17.98
C LYS A 307 -14.85 3.33 19.46
N GLY A 308 -13.70 3.26 20.13
CA GLY A 308 -13.57 2.83 21.51
C GLY A 308 -13.22 1.35 21.68
N PHE A 309 -13.15 0.58 20.60
CA PHE A 309 -12.65 -0.79 20.66
C PHE A 309 -11.16 -0.78 21.05
N GLN A 310 -10.80 -1.53 22.09
CA GLN A 310 -9.42 -1.69 22.52
C GLN A 310 -8.75 -2.80 21.71
N ILE A 311 -7.66 -2.49 21.01
CA ILE A 311 -6.83 -3.53 20.39
C ILE A 311 -6.21 -4.37 21.51
N PRO A 312 -6.45 -5.70 21.54
CA PRO A 312 -5.88 -6.59 22.54
C PRO A 312 -4.37 -6.67 22.41
N GLN A 313 -3.66 -6.83 23.54
CA GLN A 313 -2.21 -6.99 23.59
C GLN A 313 -1.42 -5.86 22.88
N TRP A 314 -1.86 -4.61 23.08
CA TRP A 314 -1.26 -3.44 22.42
C TRP A 314 0.19 -3.20 22.86
N ASP A 315 0.49 -3.33 24.14
CA ASP A 315 1.85 -3.15 24.65
C ASP A 315 2.80 -4.19 24.04
N GLU A 316 2.34 -5.43 23.89
CA GLU A 316 3.08 -6.49 23.21
C GLU A 316 3.27 -6.21 21.72
N LEU A 317 2.31 -5.55 21.07
CA LEU A 317 2.47 -5.10 19.67
C LEU A 317 3.61 -4.08 19.56
N ILE A 318 3.67 -3.11 20.48
CA ILE A 318 4.73 -2.11 20.48
C ILE A 318 6.10 -2.79 20.63
N VAL A 319 6.24 -3.74 21.55
CA VAL A 319 7.47 -4.53 21.71
C VAL A 319 7.79 -5.27 20.41
N PHE A 320 6.83 -5.99 19.85
CA PHE A 320 7.00 -6.75 18.61
C PHE A 320 7.44 -5.87 17.42
N VAL A 321 6.85 -4.68 17.26
CA VAL A 321 7.23 -3.74 16.21
C VAL A 321 8.67 -3.23 16.40
N ASN A 322 9.11 -3.01 17.64
CA ASN A 322 10.51 -2.66 17.89
C ASN A 322 11.44 -3.81 17.49
N GLU A 323 11.12 -5.05 17.84
CA GLU A 323 11.92 -6.24 17.49
C GLU A 323 12.09 -6.42 15.97
N ILE A 324 11.00 -6.33 15.19
CA ILE A 324 11.09 -6.49 13.73
C ILE A 324 11.81 -5.31 13.06
N MET A 325 11.69 -4.10 13.61
CA MET A 325 12.43 -2.93 13.12
C MET A 325 13.92 -3.07 13.45
N ASP A 326 14.29 -3.60 14.62
CA ASP A 326 15.68 -3.81 15.04
C ASP A 326 16.33 -4.98 14.30
N ALA A 327 15.56 -5.98 13.85
CA ALA A 327 16.02 -7.00 12.91
C ALA A 327 16.35 -6.43 11.52
N MET A 328 15.87 -5.22 11.20
CA MET A 328 16.06 -4.55 9.91
C MET A 328 16.63 -3.12 10.09
N PRO A 329 17.82 -2.94 10.71
CA PRO A 329 18.28 -1.65 11.23
C PRO A 329 18.56 -0.59 10.14
N GLY A 330 18.73 -1.00 8.88
CA GLY A 330 18.86 -0.09 7.75
C GLY A 330 17.55 0.61 7.34
N TYR A 331 16.40 0.12 7.83
CA TYR A 331 15.09 0.67 7.55
C TYR A 331 14.66 1.60 8.69
N ARG A 332 14.27 2.82 8.33
CA ARG A 332 13.68 3.80 9.25
C ARG A 332 12.19 4.01 9.02
N TYR A 333 11.63 3.47 7.94
CA TYR A 333 10.20 3.49 7.68
C TYR A 333 9.75 2.16 7.10
N ILE A 334 8.75 1.52 7.71
CA ILE A 334 8.04 0.37 7.11
C ILE A 334 6.57 0.43 7.54
N GLY A 335 5.65 0.25 6.58
CA GLY A 335 4.23 0.01 6.89
C GLY A 335 3.98 -1.48 7.11
N TRP A 336 3.95 -1.94 8.35
CA TRP A 336 3.73 -3.35 8.66
C TRP A 336 2.25 -3.69 8.70
N ASP A 337 1.83 -4.75 8.03
CA ASP A 337 0.55 -5.42 8.30
C ASP A 337 0.83 -6.58 9.28
N ILE A 338 0.27 -6.50 10.48
CA ILE A 338 0.53 -7.41 11.60
C ILE A 338 -0.79 -8.01 12.10
N VAL A 339 -0.80 -9.30 12.42
CA VAL A 339 -2.00 -10.01 12.88
C VAL A 339 -1.72 -10.63 14.24
N LEU A 340 -2.71 -10.58 15.15
CA LEU A 340 -2.63 -11.26 16.43
C LEU A 340 -3.12 -12.70 16.28
N THR A 341 -2.27 -13.67 16.62
CA THR A 341 -2.61 -15.11 16.66
C THR A 341 -2.71 -15.59 18.11
N PRO A 342 -3.19 -16.82 18.36
CA PRO A 342 -3.11 -17.44 19.69
C PRO A 342 -1.69 -17.48 20.27
N ASP A 343 -0.67 -17.49 19.42
CA ASP A 343 0.76 -17.50 19.79
C ASP A 343 1.39 -16.09 19.81
N GLY A 344 0.55 -15.04 19.82
CA GLY A 344 0.94 -13.63 19.83
C GLY A 344 1.06 -13.00 18.44
N TRP A 345 1.64 -11.80 18.37
CA TRP A 345 1.75 -11.05 17.11
C TRP A 345 2.64 -11.73 16.08
N CYS A 346 2.25 -11.64 14.80
CA CYS A 346 3.05 -12.10 13.65
C CYS A 346 2.97 -11.14 12.46
N VAL A 347 4.03 -11.13 11.65
CA VAL A 347 4.10 -10.34 10.40
C VAL A 347 3.25 -11.00 9.33
N MET A 348 2.33 -10.24 8.73
CA MET A 348 1.60 -10.66 7.53
C MET A 348 2.27 -10.14 6.26
N GLU A 349 2.64 -8.85 6.23
CA GLU A 349 3.28 -8.19 5.09
C GLU A 349 4.06 -6.94 5.53
N GLY A 350 5.15 -6.61 4.82
CA GLY A 350 5.92 -5.38 5.01
C GLY A 350 5.81 -4.46 3.79
N ASN A 351 5.34 -3.23 3.98
CA ASN A 351 5.11 -2.28 2.89
C ASN A 351 6.21 -1.21 2.86
N TYR A 352 7.09 -1.25 1.85
CA TYR A 352 8.17 -0.26 1.68
C TYR A 352 7.65 1.17 1.68
N SER A 353 6.58 1.44 0.92
CA SER A 353 5.98 2.76 0.76
C SER A 353 4.51 2.76 1.17
N GLY A 354 4.20 2.15 2.33
CA GLY A 354 2.85 2.06 2.87
C GLY A 354 2.11 3.41 2.80
N GLU A 355 0.85 3.38 2.38
CA GLU A 355 0.01 4.57 2.21
C GLU A 355 -0.30 5.25 3.54
N PHE A 356 -0.53 6.56 3.54
CA PHE A 356 -0.93 7.30 4.75
C PHE A 356 -2.46 7.44 4.78
N ILE A 357 -3.17 6.31 4.89
CA ILE A 357 -4.65 6.27 4.83
C ILE A 357 -5.30 7.07 5.96
N PHE A 358 -4.64 7.23 7.10
CA PHE A 358 -5.11 8.11 8.17
C PHE A 358 -5.33 9.58 7.72
N GLN A 359 -4.71 10.03 6.62
CA GLN A 359 -5.01 11.36 6.05
C GLN A 359 -6.41 11.44 5.43
N MET A 360 -6.91 10.32 4.88
CA MET A 360 -8.29 10.17 4.41
C MET A 360 -9.24 10.15 5.61
N ILE A 361 -8.96 9.29 6.58
CA ILE A 361 -9.78 9.12 7.79
C ILE A 361 -10.00 10.46 8.50
N ASN A 362 -8.94 11.26 8.62
CA ASN A 362 -8.99 12.56 9.32
C ASN A 362 -9.29 13.75 8.41
N GLY A 363 -9.37 13.55 7.09
CA GLY A 363 -9.62 14.61 6.13
C GLY A 363 -8.58 15.73 6.10
N ARG A 364 -7.33 15.48 6.53
CA ARG A 364 -6.25 16.47 6.58
C ARG A 364 -4.88 15.89 6.22
N GLY A 365 -3.98 16.76 5.79
CA GLY A 365 -2.57 16.42 5.57
C GLY A 365 -1.77 16.30 6.87
N TYR A 366 -0.71 15.48 6.84
CA TYR A 366 0.15 15.16 7.98
C TYR A 366 1.65 15.30 7.65
N LYS A 367 1.99 16.01 6.57
CA LYS A 367 3.37 16.14 6.08
C LYS A 367 4.25 16.85 7.11
N LYS A 368 3.79 17.95 7.69
CA LYS A 368 4.58 18.74 8.65
C LYS A 368 4.89 17.95 9.92
N GLU A 369 3.89 17.28 10.48
CA GLU A 369 4.07 16.43 11.66
C GLU A 369 5.03 15.27 11.38
N PHE A 370 4.98 14.71 10.17
CA PHE A 370 5.92 13.68 9.75
C PHE A 370 7.36 14.22 9.63
N GLU A 371 7.53 15.42 9.06
CA GLU A 371 8.84 16.11 8.98
C GLU A 371 9.42 16.41 10.36
N ASP A 372 8.60 16.91 11.28
CA ASP A 372 8.98 17.20 12.66
C ASP A 372 9.39 15.93 13.41
N LEU A 373 8.67 14.81 13.19
CA LEU A 373 8.97 13.50 13.74
C LEU A 373 10.35 12.99 13.30
N ILE A 374 10.64 13.02 11.99
CA ILE A 374 11.88 12.47 11.44
C ILE A 374 13.06 13.44 11.48
N GLY A 375 12.80 14.72 11.80
CA GLY A 375 13.80 15.78 11.85
C GLY A 375 14.38 16.15 10.48
N TRP A 376 13.62 15.93 9.40
CA TRP A 376 14.05 16.16 8.03
C TRP A 376 12.87 16.55 7.13
N LYS A 377 13.11 17.50 6.23
CA LYS A 377 12.16 17.92 5.20
C LYS A 377 12.82 17.90 3.83
N TYR A 378 12.02 17.65 2.81
CA TYR A 378 12.47 17.82 1.43
C TYR A 378 12.55 19.32 1.11
N ASP A 379 13.70 19.78 0.61
CA ASP A 379 14.03 21.20 0.49
C ASP A 379 13.78 21.78 -0.92
N LYS A 380 13.24 20.98 -1.83
CA LYS A 380 12.89 21.39 -3.19
C LYS A 380 11.43 21.79 -3.28
N ASP A 381 11.13 22.64 -4.26
CA ASP A 381 9.78 23.12 -4.51
C ASP A 381 8.91 22.01 -5.11
N PHE A 382 9.50 21.15 -5.96
CA PHE A 382 8.80 20.06 -6.62
C PHE A 382 9.46 18.70 -6.43
N TRP A 383 8.63 17.65 -6.34
CA TRP A 383 9.05 16.27 -6.09
C TRP A 383 10.00 15.69 -7.16
N TRP A 384 9.96 16.21 -8.38
CA TRP A 384 10.69 15.66 -9.52
C TRP A 384 12.11 16.24 -9.66
N GLU A 385 12.49 17.24 -8.87
CA GLU A 385 13.74 17.98 -9.06
C GLU A 385 15.00 17.14 -8.92
N ASP A 386 15.05 16.22 -7.94
CA ASP A 386 16.20 15.33 -7.77
C ASP A 386 16.09 14.04 -8.60
N ASN A 387 14.95 13.83 -9.26
CA ASN A 387 14.68 12.62 -10.01
C ASN A 387 15.46 12.64 -11.33
N VAL A 388 16.45 11.75 -11.42
CA VAL A 388 17.35 11.59 -12.57
C VAL A 388 16.63 11.46 -13.91
N ARG A 389 15.42 10.89 -13.93
CA ARG A 389 14.65 10.69 -15.17
C ARG A 389 14.15 11.99 -15.79
N PHE A 390 14.09 13.07 -15.01
CA PHE A 390 13.54 14.35 -15.44
C PHE A 390 14.56 15.47 -15.54
N ARG A 391 15.83 15.24 -15.12
CA ARG A 391 16.90 16.27 -15.04
C ARG A 391 17.17 17.05 -16.33
N HIS A 392 16.78 16.52 -17.49
CA HIS A 392 16.97 17.17 -18.80
C HIS A 392 15.81 18.08 -19.20
N ASN A 393 14.70 18.05 -18.47
CA ASN A 393 13.62 19.05 -18.56
C ASN A 393 13.91 20.15 -17.54
#